data_AF-A0A7S4H0X8-F1
#
_entry.id   AF-A0A7S4H0X8-F1
#
_cell.length_a   1.000
_cell.length_b   1.000
_cell.length_c   1.000
_cell.angle_alpha   90.00
_cell.angle_beta   90.00
_cell.angle_gamma   90.00
#
_symmetry.space_group_name_H-M   'P 1'
#
loop_
_entity.id
_entity.type
_entity.pdbx_description
1 polymer ?
#
loop_
_entity_poly.entity_id
_entity_poly.type
_entity_poly.pdbx_seq_one_letter_code
_entity_poly.pdbx_strand_id
1 'polypeptide(L)'
;MIKKLMLALLLSLGVQPALAEAQTFNGVLQAYWLPIWHEDVNQPQLTYRFFPDESSAAKGKVINLRQPALDLKRLQQDHPEFIARRQGHVEYYGTLKVSESTAYNECGLDFYEAQKAAFTPKAPQPFDIEQLEKQSGCQSYPWLLSYQLKADDGGAVLRAAPDSSAEAVAQLSGDRPLVQIRQVNADWVQVALYDAANQPPMGKTRGYIELRHLQPLN
;
A
#
# COMPACT_ATOMS: atom_id res chain seq x y z
N MET A 1 -56.50 -0.93 -41.10
CA MET A 1 -56.16 -0.79 -39.66
C MET A 1 -54.92 -1.58 -39.22
N ILE A 2 -54.35 -2.47 -40.05
CA ILE A 2 -53.21 -3.35 -39.65
C ILE A 2 -51.82 -2.66 -39.77
N LYS A 3 -51.66 -1.64 -40.63
CA LYS A 3 -50.36 -0.96 -40.84
C LYS A 3 -49.91 -0.02 -39.72
N LYS A 4 -50.82 0.46 -38.85
CA LYS A 4 -50.46 1.33 -37.72
C LYS A 4 -50.07 0.53 -36.45
N LEU A 5 -50.35 -0.77 -36.43
CA LEU A 5 -50.04 -1.63 -35.29
C LEU A 5 -48.59 -2.17 -35.31
N MET A 6 -47.97 -2.25 -36.50
CA MET A 6 -46.58 -2.70 -36.64
C MET A 6 -45.53 -1.64 -36.26
N LEU A 7 -45.88 -0.35 -36.32
CA LEU A 7 -44.91 0.72 -36.01
C LEU A 7 -44.75 0.97 -34.50
N ALA A 8 -45.71 0.53 -33.68
CA ALA A 8 -45.63 0.62 -32.22
C ALA A 8 -44.86 -0.56 -31.58
N LEU A 9 -44.65 -1.66 -32.31
CA LEU A 9 -43.98 -2.86 -31.79
C LEU A 9 -42.45 -2.83 -31.99
N LEU A 10 -41.93 -1.91 -32.80
CA LEU A 10 -40.49 -1.75 -33.08
C LEU A 10 -39.77 -0.77 -32.14
N LEU A 11 -40.50 -0.05 -31.29
CA LEU A 11 -39.93 0.88 -30.29
C LEU A 11 -39.78 0.27 -28.88
N SER A 12 -40.13 -1.00 -28.70
CA SER A 12 -39.98 -1.72 -27.42
C SER A 12 -38.74 -2.63 -27.36
N LEU A 13 -37.80 -2.49 -28.30
CA LEU A 13 -36.43 -2.97 -28.11
C LEU A 13 -35.76 -2.04 -27.09
N GLY A 14 -36.16 -2.21 -25.83
CA GLY A 14 -35.57 -1.55 -24.70
C GLY A 14 -34.07 -1.82 -24.73
N VAL A 15 -33.30 -0.73 -24.74
CA VAL A 15 -31.87 -0.76 -24.41
C VAL A 15 -31.80 -1.29 -22.99
N GLN A 16 -31.66 -2.61 -22.83
CA GLN A 16 -31.30 -3.17 -21.55
C GLN A 16 -29.90 -2.61 -21.25
N PRO A 17 -29.70 -1.92 -20.12
CA PRO A 17 -28.35 -1.54 -19.72
C PRO A 17 -27.57 -2.84 -19.62
N ALA A 18 -26.54 -2.99 -20.45
CA ALA A 18 -25.61 -4.09 -20.33
C ALA A 18 -24.99 -3.98 -18.93
N LEU A 19 -25.37 -4.88 -18.03
CA LEU A 19 -24.70 -4.99 -16.74
C LEU A 19 -23.25 -5.33 -17.04
N ALA A 20 -22.32 -4.45 -16.64
CA ALA A 20 -20.90 -4.70 -16.80
C ALA A 20 -20.56 -6.05 -16.15
N GLU A 21 -20.05 -6.97 -16.97
CA GLU A 21 -19.72 -8.30 -16.49
C GLU A 21 -18.56 -8.21 -15.49
N ALA A 22 -18.70 -8.90 -14.36
CA ALA A 22 -17.68 -8.87 -13.32
C ALA A 22 -16.38 -9.50 -13.85
N GLN A 23 -15.29 -8.76 -13.76
CA GLN A 23 -13.96 -9.22 -14.16
C GLN A 23 -13.34 -10.07 -13.07
N THR A 24 -12.60 -11.11 -13.45
CA THR A 24 -11.95 -12.02 -12.52
C THR A 24 -10.46 -12.08 -12.81
N PHE A 25 -9.64 -11.89 -11.78
CA PHE A 25 -8.19 -11.85 -11.88
C PHE A 25 -7.57 -12.81 -10.88
N ASN A 26 -6.56 -13.57 -11.29
CA ASN A 26 -5.64 -14.23 -10.35
C ASN A 26 -4.46 -13.29 -10.07
N GLY A 27 -3.85 -13.42 -8.90
CA GLY A 27 -2.79 -12.51 -8.47
C GLY A 27 -2.57 -12.46 -6.97
N VAL A 28 -1.86 -11.43 -6.55
CA VAL A 28 -1.45 -11.20 -5.16
C VAL A 28 -2.27 -10.06 -4.57
N LEU A 29 -3.00 -10.34 -3.50
CA LEU A 29 -3.57 -9.33 -2.63
C LEU A 29 -2.52 -8.93 -1.58
N GLN A 30 -2.23 -7.63 -1.48
CA GLN A 30 -1.44 -7.08 -0.39
C GLN A 30 -2.36 -6.31 0.56
N ALA A 31 -2.35 -6.71 1.83
CA ALA A 31 -2.90 -5.94 2.93
C ALA A 31 -1.77 -5.11 3.53
N TYR A 32 -1.98 -3.83 3.75
CA TYR A 32 -0.93 -2.94 4.27
C TYR A 32 -1.50 -1.86 5.19
N TRP A 33 -0.67 -1.38 6.10
CA TRP A 33 -1.01 -0.27 6.97
C TRP A 33 -0.57 1.04 6.32
N LEU A 34 -1.54 1.78 5.77
CA LEU A 34 -1.35 3.11 5.22
C LEU A 34 -1.16 4.12 6.38
N PRO A 35 -0.02 4.81 6.47
CA PRO A 35 0.16 5.90 7.43
C PRO A 35 -0.88 7.01 7.22
N ILE A 36 -1.51 7.46 8.29
CA ILE A 36 -2.40 8.63 8.27
C ILE A 36 -2.05 9.49 9.46
N TRP A 37 -1.44 10.64 9.21
CA TRP A 37 -0.98 11.53 10.27
C TRP A 37 -2.02 12.57 10.62
N HIS A 38 -2.23 12.72 11.92
CA HIS A 38 -2.92 13.84 12.52
C HIS A 38 -1.91 14.55 13.40
N GLU A 39 -1.36 15.65 12.90
CA GLU A 39 -0.18 16.30 13.48
C GLU A 39 0.99 15.30 13.57
N ASP A 40 1.55 15.08 14.76
CA ASP A 40 2.66 14.16 14.99
C ASP A 40 2.21 12.72 15.36
N VAL A 41 0.91 12.41 15.27
CA VAL A 41 0.36 11.10 15.66
C VAL A 41 -0.09 10.32 14.43
N ASN A 42 0.56 9.18 14.19
CA ASN A 42 0.15 8.25 13.13
C ASN A 42 -1.04 7.38 13.59
N GLN A 43 -2.12 7.40 12.81
CA GLN A 43 -3.30 6.55 12.96
C GLN A 43 -3.45 5.65 11.72
N PRO A 44 -2.62 4.61 11.57
CA PRO A 44 -2.54 3.87 10.32
C PRO A 44 -3.85 3.14 9.99
N GLN A 45 -4.25 3.18 8.73
CA GLN A 45 -5.46 2.52 8.23
C GLN A 45 -5.09 1.23 7.48
N LEU A 46 -5.84 0.16 7.72
CA LEU A 46 -5.66 -1.10 7.00
C LEU A 46 -6.30 -0.97 5.62
N THR A 47 -5.46 -1.03 4.59
CA THR A 47 -5.85 -0.89 3.18
C THR A 47 -5.40 -2.10 2.40
N TYR A 48 -5.98 -2.29 1.22
CA TYR A 48 -5.69 -3.41 0.34
C TYR A 48 -5.47 -2.95 -1.08
N ARG A 49 -4.51 -3.59 -1.74
CA ARG A 49 -4.30 -3.49 -3.19
C ARG A 49 -4.05 -4.87 -3.77
N PHE A 50 -4.28 -4.99 -5.07
CA PHE A 50 -4.15 -6.26 -5.77
C PHE A 50 -3.26 -6.10 -7.01
N PHE A 51 -2.37 -7.07 -7.18
CA PHE A 51 -1.44 -7.19 -8.29
C PHE A 51 -1.87 -8.39 -9.16
N PRO A 52 -2.49 -8.15 -10.33
CA PRO A 52 -2.87 -9.22 -11.25
C PRO A 52 -1.64 -9.97 -11.79
N ASP A 53 -1.79 -11.29 -11.98
CA ASP A 53 -0.75 -12.14 -12.57
C ASP A 53 -0.31 -11.64 -13.95
N GLU A 54 0.92 -11.96 -14.35
CA GLU A 54 1.50 -11.63 -15.66
C GLU A 54 0.68 -12.14 -16.87
N SER A 55 -0.10 -13.20 -16.67
CA SER A 55 -1.00 -13.74 -17.70
C SER A 55 -2.28 -12.92 -17.88
N SER A 56 -2.57 -12.00 -16.97
CA SER A 56 -3.77 -11.16 -16.98
C SER A 56 -3.68 -10.05 -18.02
N ALA A 57 -4.82 -9.70 -18.64
CA ALA A 57 -4.94 -8.49 -19.43
C ALA A 57 -4.71 -7.20 -18.60
N ALA A 58 -4.77 -7.33 -17.26
CA ALA A 58 -4.48 -6.26 -16.31
C ALA A 58 -3.06 -6.36 -15.70
N LYS A 59 -2.14 -7.12 -16.31
CA LYS A 59 -0.75 -7.22 -15.84
C LYS A 59 -0.08 -5.86 -15.69
N GLY A 60 0.79 -5.72 -14.68
CA GLY A 60 1.50 -4.48 -14.37
C GLY A 60 0.61 -3.34 -13.86
N LYS A 61 -0.70 -3.57 -13.66
CA LYS A 61 -1.61 -2.60 -13.06
C LYS A 61 -1.77 -2.89 -11.57
N VAL A 62 -2.02 -1.84 -10.79
CA VAL A 62 -2.44 -1.97 -9.39
C VAL A 62 -3.94 -1.71 -9.29
N ILE A 63 -4.65 -2.62 -8.63
CA ILE A 63 -6.07 -2.46 -8.30
C ILE A 63 -6.19 -2.16 -6.81
N ASN A 64 -6.36 -0.89 -6.46
CA ASN A 64 -6.64 -0.45 -5.09
C ASN A 64 -8.08 -0.82 -4.70
N LEU A 65 -8.29 -1.29 -3.48
CA LEU A 65 -9.60 -1.75 -3.01
C LEU A 65 -10.15 -0.80 -1.96
N ARG A 66 -11.36 -0.28 -2.18
CA ARG A 66 -12.04 0.59 -1.20
C ARG A 66 -12.60 -0.14 0.01
N GLN A 67 -12.85 -1.43 -0.13
CA GLN A 67 -13.45 -2.26 0.90
C GLN A 67 -12.47 -3.32 1.37
N PRO A 68 -12.54 -3.75 2.65
CA PRO A 68 -11.72 -4.85 3.13
C PRO A 68 -11.90 -6.10 2.27
N ALA A 69 -10.78 -6.65 1.81
CA ALA A 69 -10.77 -7.86 0.98
C ALA A 69 -10.63 -9.15 1.81
N LEU A 70 -10.24 -9.02 3.08
CA LEU A 70 -10.06 -10.13 4.02
C LEU A 70 -10.76 -9.82 5.34
N ASP A 71 -11.24 -10.87 6.01
CA ASP A 71 -11.68 -10.78 7.41
C ASP A 71 -10.47 -10.50 8.31
N LEU A 72 -10.59 -9.51 9.20
CA LEU A 72 -9.58 -9.17 10.20
C LEU A 72 -9.21 -10.38 11.07
N LYS A 73 -10.15 -11.28 11.36
CA LYS A 73 -9.87 -12.51 12.12
C LYS A 73 -8.85 -13.39 11.43
N ARG A 74 -8.91 -13.48 10.10
CA ARG A 74 -7.95 -14.26 9.32
C ARG A 74 -6.56 -13.63 9.38
N LEU A 75 -6.47 -12.31 9.20
CA LEU A 75 -5.19 -11.60 9.34
C LEU A 75 -4.59 -11.76 10.73
N GLN A 76 -5.41 -11.72 11.78
CA GLN A 76 -4.96 -11.95 13.16
C GLN A 76 -4.42 -13.37 13.38
N GLN A 77 -5.02 -14.37 12.73
CA GLN A 77 -4.58 -15.76 12.82
C GLN A 77 -3.28 -16.01 12.06
N ASP A 78 -3.20 -15.52 10.82
CA ASP A 78 -2.07 -15.77 9.93
C ASP A 78 -0.86 -14.86 10.26
N HIS A 79 -1.11 -13.61 10.66
CA HIS A 79 -0.10 -12.56 10.86
C HIS A 79 -0.37 -11.72 12.13
N PRO A 80 -0.32 -12.30 13.33
CA PRO A 80 -0.62 -11.59 14.58
C PRO A 80 0.28 -10.37 14.82
N GLU A 81 1.56 -10.45 14.47
CA GLU A 81 2.51 -9.33 14.61
C GLU A 81 2.17 -8.15 13.69
N PHE A 82 1.67 -8.41 12.47
CA PHE A 82 1.24 -7.36 11.53
C PHE A 82 0.06 -6.57 12.09
N ILE A 83 -0.90 -7.26 12.71
CA ILE A 83 -2.04 -6.59 13.35
C ILE A 83 -1.61 -5.87 14.64
N ALA A 84 -0.77 -6.49 15.47
CA ALA A 84 -0.33 -5.90 16.73
C ALA A 84 0.48 -4.61 16.52
N ARG A 85 1.38 -4.60 15.53
CA ARG A 85 2.29 -3.46 15.27
C ARG A 85 1.66 -2.37 14.41
N ARG A 86 0.64 -2.69 13.62
CA ARG A 86 0.00 -1.77 12.67
C ARG A 86 1.00 -1.10 11.71
N GLN A 87 1.97 -1.87 11.22
CA GLN A 87 3.05 -1.40 10.33
C GLN A 87 3.33 -2.43 9.23
N GLY A 88 3.79 -1.94 8.07
CA GLY A 88 4.20 -2.77 6.95
C GLY A 88 3.02 -3.37 6.17
N HIS A 89 3.23 -4.57 5.64
CA HIS A 89 2.32 -5.26 4.74
C HIS A 89 2.45 -6.78 4.81
N VAL A 90 1.43 -7.49 4.31
CA VAL A 90 1.39 -8.95 4.17
C VAL A 90 0.62 -9.35 2.90
N GLU A 91 0.97 -10.49 2.33
CA GLU A 91 0.47 -10.93 1.02
C GLU A 91 -0.32 -12.23 1.06
N TYR A 92 -1.31 -12.32 0.18
CA TYR A 92 -2.07 -13.54 -0.10
C TYR A 92 -2.20 -13.74 -1.61
N TYR A 93 -1.86 -14.94 -2.09
CA TYR A 93 -2.20 -15.33 -3.45
C TYR A 93 -3.66 -15.77 -3.54
N GLY A 94 -4.36 -15.39 -4.61
CA GLY A 94 -5.76 -15.74 -4.77
C GLY A 94 -6.42 -15.18 -6.02
N THR A 95 -7.75 -15.09 -5.95
CA THR A 95 -8.58 -14.56 -7.03
C THR A 95 -9.36 -13.35 -6.55
N LEU A 96 -9.27 -12.25 -7.30
CA LEU A 96 -10.09 -11.05 -7.12
C LEU A 96 -11.19 -11.02 -8.17
N LYS A 97 -12.44 -10.97 -7.72
CA LYS A 97 -13.60 -10.67 -8.57
C LYS A 97 -13.99 -9.21 -8.40
N VAL A 98 -13.98 -8.44 -9.48
CA VAL A 98 -14.28 -7.00 -9.51
C VAL A 98 -15.55 -6.78 -10.33
N SER A 99 -16.60 -6.25 -9.69
CA SER A 99 -17.86 -5.93 -10.38
C SER A 99 -17.98 -4.45 -10.75
N GLU A 100 -17.17 -3.59 -10.15
CA GLU A 100 -17.17 -2.15 -10.41
C GLU A 100 -15.78 -1.60 -10.19
N SER A 101 -15.22 -0.94 -11.20
CA SER A 101 -13.92 -0.29 -11.13
C SER A 101 -13.90 1.07 -11.82
N THR A 102 -13.03 1.93 -11.35
CA THR A 102 -12.76 3.24 -11.94
C THR A 102 -11.27 3.36 -12.19
N ALA A 103 -10.88 3.79 -13.38
CA ALA A 103 -9.51 4.13 -13.68
C ALA A 103 -9.25 5.61 -13.32
N TYR A 104 -8.06 5.88 -12.79
CA TYR A 104 -7.58 7.24 -12.55
C TYR A 104 -6.10 7.33 -12.91
N ASN A 105 -5.64 8.54 -13.21
CA ASN A 105 -4.23 8.78 -13.53
C ASN A 105 -3.57 9.50 -12.35
N GLU A 106 -2.42 9.00 -11.92
CA GLU A 106 -1.61 9.61 -10.89
C GLU A 106 -0.13 9.46 -11.27
N CYS A 107 0.65 10.53 -11.14
CA CYS A 107 2.07 10.56 -11.54
C CYS A 107 2.33 10.09 -13.00
N GLY A 108 1.36 10.26 -13.89
CA GLY A 108 1.46 9.79 -15.28
C GLY A 108 1.25 8.28 -15.47
N LEU A 109 0.77 7.57 -14.45
CA LEU A 109 0.45 6.14 -14.48
C LEU A 109 -1.05 5.92 -14.26
N ASP A 110 -1.58 4.90 -14.93
CA ASP A 110 -2.98 4.51 -14.78
C ASP A 110 -3.14 3.53 -13.61
N PHE A 111 -3.92 3.94 -12.63
CA PHE A 111 -4.32 3.15 -11.49
C PHE A 111 -5.80 2.78 -11.59
N TYR A 112 -6.16 1.70 -10.91
CA TYR A 112 -7.53 1.19 -10.89
C TYR A 112 -7.99 1.13 -9.46
N GLU A 113 -9.21 1.56 -9.22
CA GLU A 113 -9.86 1.45 -7.93
C GLU A 113 -11.09 0.56 -8.09
N ALA A 114 -11.18 -0.52 -7.32
CA ALA A 114 -12.36 -1.36 -7.27
C ALA A 114 -13.31 -0.86 -6.17
N GLN A 115 -14.52 -0.45 -6.58
CA GLN A 115 -15.58 -0.05 -5.65
C GLN A 115 -16.23 -1.27 -5.00
N LYS A 116 -16.36 -2.35 -5.77
CA LYS A 116 -16.92 -3.63 -5.30
C LYS A 116 -16.06 -4.77 -5.80
N ALA A 117 -15.37 -5.41 -4.86
CA ALA A 117 -14.55 -6.57 -5.11
C ALA A 117 -14.70 -7.63 -4.02
N ALA A 118 -14.45 -8.88 -4.39
CA ALA A 118 -14.39 -10.00 -3.47
C ALA A 118 -13.11 -10.79 -3.74
N PHE A 119 -12.35 -11.09 -2.69
CA PHE A 119 -11.13 -11.86 -2.79
C PHE A 119 -11.33 -13.27 -2.22
N THR A 120 -10.87 -14.27 -2.96
CA THR A 120 -10.85 -15.67 -2.54
C THR A 120 -9.41 -16.15 -2.50
N PRO A 121 -8.84 -16.37 -1.30
CA PRO A 121 -7.48 -16.89 -1.14
C PRO A 121 -7.33 -18.27 -1.76
N LYS A 122 -6.15 -18.53 -2.33
CA LYS A 122 -5.77 -19.84 -2.89
C LYS A 122 -4.56 -20.40 -2.15
N ALA A 123 -4.16 -21.62 -2.53
CA ALA A 123 -2.88 -22.16 -2.08
C ALA A 123 -1.75 -21.18 -2.41
N PRO A 124 -0.76 -21.00 -1.50
CA PRO A 124 0.36 -20.11 -1.74
C PRO A 124 1.06 -20.45 -3.07
N GLN A 125 1.38 -19.41 -3.83
CA GLN A 125 2.24 -19.51 -5.01
C GLN A 125 3.43 -18.57 -4.82
N PRO A 126 4.61 -18.88 -5.39
CA PRO A 126 5.74 -17.96 -5.38
C PRO A 126 5.38 -16.68 -6.15
N PHE A 127 5.72 -15.53 -5.56
CA PHE A 127 5.64 -14.21 -6.19
C PHE A 127 6.82 -13.36 -5.69
N ASP A 128 7.22 -12.39 -6.50
CA ASP A 128 8.25 -11.42 -6.14
C ASP A 128 7.56 -10.10 -5.76
N ILE A 129 7.32 -9.92 -4.46
CA ILE A 129 6.63 -8.72 -3.98
C ILE A 129 7.45 -7.45 -4.24
N GLU A 130 8.78 -7.52 -4.14
CA GLU A 130 9.66 -6.37 -4.38
C GLU A 130 9.53 -5.88 -5.83
N GLN A 131 9.46 -6.82 -6.78
CA GLN A 131 9.22 -6.53 -8.19
C GLN A 131 7.83 -5.94 -8.43
N LEU A 132 6.78 -6.52 -7.84
CA LEU A 132 5.40 -6.03 -7.98
C LEU A 132 5.24 -4.60 -7.45
N GLU A 133 5.82 -4.34 -6.27
CA GLU A 133 5.84 -3.01 -5.68
C GLU A 133 6.61 -2.03 -6.56
N LYS A 134 7.83 -2.38 -7.01
CA LYS A 134 8.62 -1.54 -7.92
C LYS A 134 7.84 -1.10 -9.16
N GLN A 135 7.09 -2.01 -9.76
CA GLN A 135 6.32 -1.74 -10.98
C GLN A 135 5.12 -0.80 -10.75
N SER A 136 4.75 -0.55 -9.50
CA SER A 136 3.63 0.33 -9.11
C SER A 136 3.97 1.82 -9.15
N GLY A 137 5.19 2.19 -9.53
CA GLY A 137 5.59 3.57 -9.78
C GLY A 137 5.55 4.47 -8.54
N CYS A 138 4.77 5.56 -8.57
CA CYS A 138 4.71 6.43 -7.40
C CYS A 138 3.91 5.84 -6.22
N GLN A 139 3.17 4.76 -6.45
CA GLN A 139 2.49 4.00 -5.39
C GLN A 139 3.29 2.77 -4.96
N SER A 140 4.61 2.66 -5.20
CA SER A 140 5.37 1.45 -4.88
C SER A 140 5.28 1.02 -3.41
N TYR A 141 5.43 1.96 -2.48
CA TYR A 141 5.60 1.64 -1.06
C TYR A 141 4.70 2.51 -0.16
N PRO A 142 3.37 2.39 -0.27
CA PRO A 142 2.41 3.26 0.43
C PRO A 142 2.43 3.08 1.96
N TRP A 143 3.01 1.98 2.43
CA TRP A 143 3.13 1.62 3.85
C TRP A 143 4.43 2.10 4.51
N LEU A 144 5.36 2.71 3.77
CA LEU A 144 6.59 3.23 4.35
C LEU A 144 6.31 4.47 5.18
N LEU A 145 6.90 4.52 6.37
CA LEU A 145 6.93 5.71 7.21
C LEU A 145 8.25 6.44 6.96
N SER A 146 8.17 7.73 6.68
CA SER A 146 9.32 8.59 6.48
C SER A 146 9.32 9.76 7.44
N TYR A 147 10.52 10.14 7.86
CA TYR A 147 10.77 11.20 8.83
C TYR A 147 11.83 12.15 8.32
N GLN A 148 11.84 13.35 8.88
CA GLN A 148 12.97 14.26 8.84
C GLN A 148 13.29 14.73 10.26
N LEU A 149 14.47 15.33 10.47
CA LEU A 149 14.73 15.97 11.77
C LEU A 149 13.83 17.20 11.95
N LYS A 150 13.51 17.51 13.20
CA LYS A 150 12.89 18.80 13.53
C LYS A 150 13.88 19.94 13.29
N ALA A 151 13.36 21.09 12.88
CA ALA A 151 14.18 22.23 12.45
C ALA A 151 15.01 22.86 13.61
N ASP A 152 14.52 22.75 14.84
CA ASP A 152 15.09 23.31 16.06
C ASP A 152 16.12 22.39 16.75
N ASP A 153 16.25 21.16 16.27
CA ASP A 153 17.03 20.11 16.93
C ASP A 153 18.55 20.26 16.76
N GLY A 154 19.01 21.17 15.88
CA GLY A 154 20.44 21.46 15.64
C GLY A 154 21.26 20.30 15.05
N GLY A 155 20.64 19.13 14.85
CA GLY A 155 21.24 17.90 14.35
C GLY A 155 21.08 16.74 15.35
N ALA A 156 20.98 15.51 14.84
CA ALA A 156 20.82 14.31 15.66
C ALA A 156 21.85 13.23 15.28
N VAL A 157 22.03 12.23 16.14
CA VAL A 157 22.98 11.13 15.91
C VAL A 157 22.22 9.82 15.78
N LEU A 158 22.47 9.08 14.70
CA LEU A 158 22.11 7.67 14.62
C LEU A 158 23.02 6.86 15.54
N ARG A 159 22.43 6.00 16.35
CA ARG A 159 23.09 5.15 17.34
C ARG A 159 23.10 3.69 16.90
N ALA A 160 24.08 2.92 17.37
CA ALA A 160 24.20 1.49 17.08
C ALA A 160 23.17 0.62 17.83
N ALA A 161 22.63 1.14 18.94
CA ALA A 161 21.58 0.52 19.75
C ALA A 161 20.57 1.60 20.19
N PRO A 162 19.34 1.24 20.62
CA PRO A 162 18.34 2.17 21.12
C PRO A 162 18.68 2.65 22.54
N ASP A 163 19.84 3.28 22.67
CA ASP A 163 20.43 3.78 23.91
C ASP A 163 21.20 5.06 23.58
N SER A 164 20.92 6.13 24.33
CA SER A 164 21.58 7.43 24.18
C SER A 164 23.10 7.38 24.34
N SER A 165 23.62 6.39 25.08
CA SER A 165 25.04 6.17 25.32
C SER A 165 25.73 5.25 24.30
N ALA A 166 24.96 4.63 23.40
CA ALA A 166 25.51 3.73 22.40
C ALA A 166 26.42 4.46 21.39
N GLU A 167 27.27 3.68 20.72
CA GLU A 167 28.18 4.18 19.69
C GLU A 167 27.43 4.96 18.61
N ALA A 168 28.01 6.08 18.20
CA ALA A 168 27.49 6.90 17.12
C ALA A 168 27.80 6.23 15.76
N VAL A 169 26.76 5.98 14.98
CA VAL A 169 26.86 5.44 13.62
C VAL A 169 27.01 6.56 12.59
N ALA A 170 26.23 7.64 12.74
CA ALA A 170 26.26 8.76 11.80
C ALA A 170 25.68 10.03 12.43
N GLN A 171 26.25 11.19 12.07
CA GLN A 171 25.62 12.49 12.32
C GLN A 171 24.61 12.80 11.21
N LEU A 172 23.42 13.24 11.61
CA LEU A 172 22.35 13.65 10.71
C LEU A 172 22.30 15.17 10.56
N SER A 173 21.94 15.60 9.35
CA SER A 173 21.61 16.97 8.98
C SER A 173 20.10 17.05 8.73
N GLY A 174 19.48 18.21 8.99
CA GLY A 174 18.02 18.34 9.01
C GLY A 174 17.32 18.13 7.66
N ASP A 175 18.05 18.16 6.56
CA ASP A 175 17.53 18.09 5.19
C ASP A 175 17.40 16.66 4.62
N ARG A 176 17.94 15.65 5.31
CA ARG A 176 17.97 14.27 4.78
C ARG A 176 16.81 13.43 5.32
N PRO A 177 15.91 12.94 4.45
CA PRO A 177 14.85 12.03 4.86
C PRO A 177 15.40 10.72 5.43
N LEU A 178 14.65 10.19 6.38
CA LEU A 178 14.85 8.90 7.03
C LEU A 178 13.66 8.02 6.72
N VAL A 179 13.90 6.74 6.48
CA VAL A 179 12.84 5.74 6.29
C VAL A 179 12.82 4.81 7.50
N GLN A 180 11.64 4.60 8.08
CA GLN A 180 11.48 3.66 9.18
C GLN A 180 11.72 2.22 8.72
N ILE A 181 12.56 1.51 9.48
CA ILE A 181 12.70 0.05 9.36
C ILE A 181 11.72 -0.62 10.32
N ARG A 182 11.71 -0.18 11.59
CA ARG A 182 10.78 -0.66 12.62
C ARG A 182 10.72 0.30 13.79
N GLN A 183 9.56 0.37 14.43
CA GLN A 183 9.45 0.97 15.76
C GLN A 183 10.02 0.01 16.81
N VAL A 184 10.85 0.52 17.72
CA VAL A 184 11.45 -0.28 18.79
C VAL A 184 10.59 -0.18 20.06
N ASN A 185 10.23 1.04 20.45
CA ASN A 185 9.35 1.32 21.58
C ASN A 185 8.71 2.73 21.42
N ALA A 186 8.19 3.31 22.50
CA ALA A 186 7.56 4.63 22.49
C ALA A 186 8.54 5.77 22.16
N ASP A 187 9.83 5.58 22.44
CA ASP A 187 10.84 6.64 22.33
C ASP A 187 11.80 6.40 21.16
N TRP A 188 12.02 5.14 20.76
CA TRP A 188 13.05 4.75 19.80
C TRP A 188 12.49 4.13 18.54
N VAL A 189 13.10 4.51 17.41
CA VAL A 189 12.84 3.95 16.10
C VAL A 189 14.15 3.56 15.43
N GLN A 190 14.14 2.46 14.69
CA GLN A 190 15.23 2.10 13.79
C GLN A 190 14.93 2.63 12.40
N VAL A 191 15.88 3.36 11.83
CA VAL A 191 15.74 4.04 10.53
C VAL A 191 16.91 3.74 9.60
N ALA A 192 16.70 3.95 8.31
CA ALA A 192 17.72 4.09 7.29
C ALA A 192 17.74 5.52 6.75
N LEU A 193 18.89 6.01 6.30
CA LEU A 193 18.92 7.18 5.41
C LEU A 193 18.15 6.85 4.12
N TYR A 194 17.32 7.76 3.63
CA TYR A 194 16.64 7.58 2.35
C TYR A 194 17.66 7.46 1.19
N ASP A 195 17.43 6.52 0.30
CA ASP A 195 18.25 6.29 -0.89
C ASP A 195 17.38 5.82 -2.06
N ALA A 196 17.10 6.71 -3.02
CA ALA A 196 16.26 6.43 -4.17
C ALA A 196 16.83 5.36 -5.12
N ALA A 197 18.12 5.01 -5.00
CA ALA A 197 18.73 3.95 -5.81
C ALA A 197 18.35 2.55 -5.31
N ASN A 198 17.90 2.41 -4.06
CA ASN A 198 17.48 1.15 -3.48
C ASN A 198 15.96 0.99 -3.51
N GLN A 199 15.50 -0.26 -3.34
CA GLN A 199 14.09 -0.63 -3.38
C GLN A 199 13.81 -1.65 -2.26
N PRO A 200 13.03 -1.30 -1.21
CA PRO A 200 12.51 0.04 -0.90
C PRO A 200 13.64 1.08 -0.76
N PRO A 201 13.36 2.41 -0.83
CA PRO A 201 14.36 3.47 -0.89
C PRO A 201 15.10 3.70 0.43
N MET A 202 15.79 2.67 0.91
CA MET A 202 16.52 2.61 2.17
C MET A 202 18.00 2.43 1.88
N GLY A 203 18.81 3.34 2.40
CA GLY A 203 20.26 3.31 2.29
C GLY A 203 20.94 2.26 3.17
N LYS A 204 22.26 2.15 3.00
CA LYS A 204 23.13 1.28 3.82
C LYS A 204 23.35 1.83 5.23
N THR A 205 23.34 3.15 5.40
CA THR A 205 23.45 3.79 6.71
C THR A 205 22.15 3.61 7.49
N ARG A 206 22.23 2.84 8.57
CA ARG A 206 21.10 2.45 9.41
C ARG A 206 21.47 2.61 10.88
N GLY A 207 20.50 2.98 11.71
CA GLY A 207 20.72 3.10 13.15
C GLY A 207 19.44 3.38 13.90
N TYR A 208 19.59 3.66 15.19
CA TYR A 208 18.52 3.98 16.11
C TYR A 208 18.54 5.48 16.42
N ILE A 209 17.37 6.08 16.54
CA ILE A 209 17.19 7.49 16.91
C ILE A 209 15.94 7.62 17.76
N GLU A 210 15.93 8.62 18.64
CA GLU A 210 14.75 8.93 19.43
C GLU A 210 13.71 9.68 18.59
N LEU A 211 12.45 9.27 18.67
CA LEU A 211 11.31 9.86 17.97
C LEU A 211 11.14 11.34 18.26
N ARG A 212 11.56 11.83 19.44
CA ARG A 212 11.49 13.25 19.80
C ARG A 212 12.22 14.17 18.81
N HIS A 213 13.27 13.64 18.15
CA HIS A 213 14.09 14.34 17.16
C HIS A 213 13.44 14.40 15.78
N LEU A 214 12.38 13.62 15.56
CA LEU A 214 11.79 13.36 14.26
C LEU A 214 10.43 14.04 14.12
N GLN A 215 10.14 14.47 12.90
CA GLN A 215 8.80 14.87 12.45
C GLN A 215 8.45 14.06 11.18
N PRO A 216 7.17 13.67 11.01
CA PRO A 216 6.73 12.89 9.85
C PRO A 216 6.85 13.69 8.54
N LEU A 217 7.06 12.99 7.43
CA LEU A 217 7.16 13.57 6.07
C LEU A 217 5.99 13.24 5.16
N ASN A 218 5.31 12.11 5.38
CA ASN A 218 4.30 11.53 4.50
C ASN A 218 3.05 11.18 5.27
#